data_AF-A0AAF0H7Z3-F1
#
_entry.id   AF-A0AAF0H7Z3-F1
#
_cell.length_a   1.000
_cell.length_b   1.000
_cell.length_c   1.000
_cell.angle_alpha   90.00
_cell.angle_beta   90.00
_cell.angle_gamma   90.00
#
_symmetry.space_group_name_H-M   'P 1'
#
loop_
_entity.id
_entity.type
_entity.pdbx_description
1 polymer ?
#
loop_
_entity_poly.entity_id
_entity_poly.type
_entity_poly.pdbx_seq_one_letter_code
_entity_poly.pdbx_strand_id
1 'polypeptide(L)' 'MTDKQRAALKELIAEHTRKTTVSKEVARRSLIDEGIHTEDGELAPEYGGSVRHTDDQRTIYFG' A
#
# COMPACT_ATOMS: atom_id res chain seq x y z
N MET A 1 -0.42 -8.09 27.54
CA MET A 1 -1.36 -7.05 27.10
C MET A 1 -2.52 -7.00 28.08
N THR A 2 -2.71 -5.87 28.76
CA THR A 2 -3.79 -5.67 29.74
C THR A 2 -5.09 -5.23 29.04
N ASP A 3 -6.21 -5.28 29.75
CA ASP A 3 -7.49 -4.79 29.21
C ASP A 3 -7.46 -3.30 28.88
N LYS A 4 -6.74 -2.50 29.67
CA LYS A 4 -6.51 -1.08 29.38
C LYS A 4 -5.72 -0.89 28.08
N GLN A 5 -4.66 -1.67 27.87
CA GLN A 5 -3.89 -1.63 26.62
C GLN A 5 -4.74 -2.08 25.42
N ARG A 6 -5.62 -3.07 25.62
CA ARG A 6 -6.56 -3.54 24.59
C ARG A 6 -7.58 -2.48 24.21
N ALA A 7 -8.15 -1.77 25.19
CA ALA A 7 -9.08 -0.68 24.94
C ALA A 7 -8.40 0.46 24.17
N ALA A 8 -7.19 0.85 24.59
CA ALA A 8 -6.42 1.88 23.90
C ALA A 8 -6.09 1.50 22.45
N LEU A 9 -5.67 0.26 22.21
CA LEU A 9 -5.41 -0.22 20.85
C LEU A 9 -6.67 -0.18 19.98
N LYS A 10 -7.82 -0.57 20.52
CA LYS A 10 -9.10 -0.52 19.78
C LYS A 10 -9.47 0.90 19.38
N GLU A 11 -9.28 1.88 20.26
CA GLU A 11 -9.56 3.29 19.91
C GLU A 11 -8.62 3.79 18.81
N LEU A 12 -7.32 3.46 18.89
CA LEU A 12 -6.36 3.83 17.86
C LEU A 12 -6.71 3.25 16.49
N ILE A 13 -7.09 1.96 16.46
CA ILE A 13 -7.54 1.31 15.22
C ILE A 13 -8.79 2.02 14.69
N ALA A 14 -9.78 2.28 15.54
CA ALA A 14 -11.02 2.93 15.14
C ALA A 14 -10.78 4.35 14.59
N GLU A 15 -9.92 5.13 15.24
CA GLU A 15 -9.56 6.47 14.78
C GLU A 15 -8.83 6.44 13.44
N HIS A 16 -7.85 5.54 13.31
CA HIS A 16 -7.10 5.37 12.08
C HIS A 16 -8.03 4.98 10.92
N THR A 17 -8.88 3.97 11.10
CA THR A 17 -9.86 3.55 10.09
C THR A 17 -10.80 4.69 9.69
N ARG A 18 -11.33 5.47 10.65
CA ARG A 18 -12.19 6.63 10.33
C ARG A 18 -11.49 7.64 9.43
N LYS A 19 -10.20 7.90 9.68
CA LYS A 19 -9.39 8.84 8.90
C LYS A 19 -9.06 8.32 7.50
N THR A 20 -8.66 7.06 7.37
CA THR A 20 -8.16 6.52 6.10
C THR A 20 -9.27 6.04 5.16
N THR A 21 -10.49 5.80 5.66
CA THR A 21 -11.62 5.27 4.85
C THR A 21 -12.71 6.29 4.53
N VAL A 22 -12.49 7.58 4.81
CA VAL A 22 -13.48 8.65 4.61
C VAL A 22 -13.94 8.79 3.16
N SER A 23 -13.09 8.44 2.19
CA SER A 23 -13.42 8.39 0.77
C SER A 23 -12.55 7.38 0.04
N LYS A 24 -12.99 6.99 -1.16
CA LYS A 24 -12.22 6.08 -2.03
C LYS A 24 -10.82 6.62 -2.34
N GLU A 25 -10.70 7.93 -2.55
CA GLU A 25 -9.41 8.55 -2.87
C GLU A 25 -8.46 8.56 -1.66
N VAL A 26 -8.97 8.87 -0.47
CA VAL A 26 -8.17 8.83 0.77
C VAL A 26 -7.74 7.39 1.10
N ALA A 27 -8.63 6.41 0.91
CA ALA A 27 -8.28 5.01 1.10
C ALA A 27 -7.20 4.56 0.12
N ARG A 28 -7.31 4.94 -1.16
CA ARG A 28 -6.28 4.66 -2.16
C ARG A 28 -4.94 5.29 -1.80
N ARG A 29 -4.94 6.54 -1.34
CA ARG A 29 -3.70 7.22 -0.90
C ARG A 29 -3.06 6.48 0.28
N SER A 30 -3.84 6.09 1.29
CA SER A 30 -3.33 5.31 2.44
C SER A 30 -2.64 4.02 1.98
N LEU A 31 -3.26 3.28 1.06
CA LEU A 31 -2.70 2.05 0.53
C LEU A 31 -1.41 2.26 -0.27
N ILE A 32 -1.26 3.41 -0.93
CA ILE A 32 -0.02 3.77 -1.64
C ILE A 32 1.07 4.19 -0.65
N ASP A 33 0.73 5.01 0.33
CA ASP A 33 1.67 5.48 1.36
C ASP A 33 2.20 4.32 2.21
N GLU A 34 1.39 3.28 2.42
CA GLU A 34 1.76 2.03 3.09
C GLU A 34 2.53 1.06 2.19
N GLY A 35 2.68 1.36 0.89
CA GLY A 35 3.39 0.52 -0.09
C GLY A 35 2.61 -0.73 -0.50
N ILE A 36 1.30 -0.78 -0.26
CA ILE A 36 0.44 -1.92 -0.66
C ILE A 36 0.01 -1.77 -2.12
N HIS A 37 -0.28 -0.55 -2.55
CA HIS A 37 -0.58 -0.22 -3.95
C HIS A 37 0.49 0.70 -4.54
N THR A 38 0.66 0.62 -5.84
CA THR A 38 1.43 1.57 -6.64
C THR A 38 0.59 2.79 -7.00
N GLU A 39 1.21 3.88 -7.46
CA GLU A 39 0.50 5.08 -7.92
C GLU A 39 -0.45 4.80 -9.09
N ASP A 40 -0.12 3.78 -9.90
CA ASP A 40 -0.92 3.29 -11.02
C ASP A 40 -2.14 2.46 -10.58
N GLY A 41 -2.28 2.18 -9.28
CA GLY A 41 -3.40 1.43 -8.73
C GLY A 41 -3.25 -0.09 -8.78
N GLU A 42 -2.08 -0.59 -9.17
CA GLU A 42 -1.72 -2.01 -9.07
C GLU A 42 -1.22 -2.35 -7.66
N LEU A 43 -1.31 -3.62 -7.25
CA LEU A 43 -0.63 -4.07 -6.02
C LEU A 43 0.88 -3.89 -6.14
N ALA A 44 1.57 -3.69 -5.02
CA ALA A 44 3.03 -3.70 -5.01
C ALA A 44 3.56 -5.14 -5.18
N PRO A 45 4.77 -5.33 -5.73
CA PRO A 45 5.32 -6.66 -6.05
C PRO A 45 5.37 -7.62 -4.86
N GLU A 46 5.63 -7.11 -3.66
CA GLU A 46 5.74 -7.88 -2.42
C GLU A 46 4.39 -8.51 -2.02
N TYR A 47 3.30 -7.95 -2.53
CA TYR A 47 1.92 -8.41 -2.33
C TYR A 47 1.36 -9.13 -3.58
N GLY A 48 2.23 -9.54 -4.51
CA GLY A 48 1.84 -10.26 -5.73
C GLY A 48 1.45 -9.36 -6.89
N GLY A 49 1.75 -8.06 -6.80
CA GLY A 49 1.63 -7.12 -7.89
C GLY A 49 2.55 -7.45 -9.06
N SER A 50 2.13 -7.08 -10.27
CA SER A 50 3.00 -7.23 -11.42
C SER A 50 4.16 -6.25 -11.32
N VAL A 51 5.38 -6.77 -11.19
CA VAL A 51 6.56 -5.99 -11.58
C VAL A 51 6.35 -5.77 -13.07
N ARG A 52 6.05 -4.54 -13.49
CA ARG A 52 6.29 -4.19 -14.90
C ARG A 52 7.79 -4.39 -15.08
N HIS A 53 8.18 -5.56 -15.57
CA HIS A 53 9.45 -5.72 -16.24
C HIS A 53 9.37 -4.73 -17.40
N THR A 54 9.88 -3.53 -17.18
CA THR A 54 10.30 -2.67 -18.29
C THR A 54 11.49 -3.40 -18.91
N ASP A 55 11.20 -4.44 -19.68
CA ASP A 55 12.17 -5.19 -20.47
C ASP A 55 12.54 -4.35 -21.72
N ASP A 56 12.86 -3.08 -21.48
CA ASP A 56 13.19 -2.09 -22.49
C ASP A 56 14.59 -1.52 -22.24
N GLN A 57 15.55 -2.37 -21.85
CA GLN A 57 16.99 -2.08 -22.02
C GLN A 57 17.80 -3.37 -22.17
N ARG A 58 18.07 -3.76 -23.43
CA ARG A 58 19.40 -4.14 -23.96
C ARG A 58 19.26 -4.85 -25.31
N THR A 59 19.01 -4.09 -26.38
CA THR A 59 19.54 -4.46 -27.69
C THR A 59 21.04 -4.21 -27.65
N ILE A 60 21.79 -5.21 -27.22
CA ILE A 60 23.26 -5.20 -27.31
C ILE A 60 23.59 -5.47 -28.78
N TYR A 61 23.97 -4.43 -29.53
CA TYR A 61 24.59 -4.60 -30.83
C TYR A 61 25.96 -5.25 -30.63
N PHE A 62 26.11 -6.49 -31.07
CA PHE A 62 27.44 -7.07 -31.35
C PHE A 62 27.75 -6.79 -32.82
N GLY A 63 28.75 -5.94 -33.05
CA GLY A 63 29.41 -5.75 -34.35
C GLY A 63 30.64 -6.62 -34.49
#